data_AF-A0A8S3Y6B3-F1
#
_entry.id   AF-A0A8S3Y6B3-F1
#
_cell.length_a   1.000
_cell.length_b   1.000
_cell.length_c   1.000
_cell.angle_alpha   90.00
_cell.angle_beta   90.00
_cell.angle_gamma   90.00
#
_symmetry.space_group_name_H-M   'P 1'
#
loop_
_entity.id
_entity.type
_entity.pdbx_description
1 polymer ?
#
loop_
_entity_poly.entity_id
_entity_poly.type
_entity_poly.pdbx_seq_one_letter_code
_entity_poly.pdbx_strand_id
1 'polypeptide(L)'
;MSENLGLSSKIMESTKKKYARFRYTQQQLEEALTRITNNDLSINKASKIYDIPKSTLSNKLNNKVPWQRKMGPLTQLTFDEENKLADWILTKAKLGFPMHPEEVYDTVEIFLKQNERENKFTKGRPGKKMAYFVFAKTSRSN
;
A
#
# COMPACT_ATOMS: atom_id res chain seq x y z
N MET A 1 16.53 35.48 -48.36
CA MET A 1 15.78 34.21 -48.18
C MET A 1 16.21 33.65 -46.84
N SER A 2 15.69 34.20 -45.75
CA SER A 2 14.43 33.78 -45.09
C SER A 2 14.59 32.48 -44.31
N GLU A 3 14.65 32.65 -42.99
CA GLU A 3 13.95 31.86 -41.95
C GLU A 3 14.06 30.33 -41.95
N ASN A 4 14.60 29.79 -40.85
CA ASN A 4 13.99 28.68 -40.12
C ASN A 4 14.52 28.69 -38.67
N LEU A 5 13.84 29.40 -37.78
CA LEU A 5 12.79 28.87 -36.88
C LEU A 5 13.35 27.96 -35.77
N GLY A 6 13.83 28.58 -34.70
CA GLY A 6 13.09 28.63 -33.43
C GLY A 6 12.59 27.33 -32.78
N LEU A 7 13.11 26.15 -33.12
CA LEU A 7 12.73 24.90 -32.47
C LEU A 7 13.76 24.48 -31.41
N SER A 8 13.70 25.05 -30.21
CA SER A 8 14.41 24.43 -29.06
C SER A 8 13.75 24.62 -27.70
N SER A 9 12.65 25.37 -27.57
CA SER A 9 11.96 25.54 -26.27
C SER A 9 10.72 24.65 -26.10
N LYS A 10 10.27 23.95 -27.15
CA LYS A 10 9.02 23.17 -27.15
C LYS A 10 9.18 21.67 -26.82
N ILE A 11 10.42 21.15 -26.76
CA ILE A 11 10.71 19.74 -26.39
C ILE A 11 11.16 19.65 -24.91
N MET A 12 10.64 20.53 -24.05
CA MET A 12 10.52 20.19 -22.63
C MET A 12 9.21 19.42 -22.46
N GLU A 13 9.23 18.20 -22.97
CA GLU A 13 8.21 17.16 -22.81
C GLU A 13 7.71 17.22 -21.37
N SER A 14 6.44 17.59 -21.19
CA SER A 14 5.80 17.64 -19.89
C SER A 14 5.61 16.21 -19.37
N THR A 15 6.68 15.59 -18.87
CA THR A 15 6.57 14.32 -18.15
C THR A 15 5.79 14.63 -16.88
N LYS A 16 4.50 14.30 -16.88
CA LYS A 16 3.58 14.51 -15.75
C LYS A 16 4.27 14.07 -14.46
N LYS A 17 4.61 15.03 -13.58
CA LYS A 17 5.31 14.75 -12.30
C LYS A 17 4.55 13.65 -11.57
N LYS A 18 5.16 12.47 -11.45
CA LYS A 18 4.60 11.37 -10.67
C LYS A 18 4.67 11.80 -9.21
N TYR A 19 3.53 12.12 -8.60
CA TYR A 19 3.46 12.50 -7.19
C TYR A 19 3.86 11.31 -6.32
N ALA A 20 5.15 11.25 -5.97
CA ALA A 20 5.65 10.31 -4.98
C ALA A 20 5.31 10.87 -3.59
N ARG A 21 4.48 10.15 -2.84
CA ARG A 21 4.09 10.56 -1.47
C ARG A 21 5.31 10.57 -0.52
N PHE A 22 6.34 9.78 -0.81
CA PHE A 22 7.62 9.75 -0.08
C PHE A 22 8.77 9.88 -1.06
N ARG A 23 9.88 10.48 -0.59
CA ARG A 23 11.13 10.59 -1.34
C ARG A 23 12.02 9.35 -1.23
N TYR A 24 11.75 8.51 -0.23
CA TYR A 24 12.50 7.29 0.06
C TYR A 24 11.65 6.03 -0.12
N THR A 25 12.30 4.91 -0.41
CA THR A 25 11.68 3.58 -0.49
C THR A 25 11.61 2.91 0.88
N GLN A 26 10.76 1.88 1.01
CA GLN A 26 10.68 1.12 2.26
C GLN A 26 12.00 0.39 2.57
N GLN A 27 12.68 -0.14 1.55
CA GLN A 27 13.96 -0.82 1.69
C GLN A 27 15.06 0.12 2.21
N GLN A 28 15.17 1.32 1.64
CA GLN A 28 16.11 2.34 2.12
C GLN A 28 15.85 2.73 3.58
N LEU A 29 14.58 2.80 3.98
CA LEU A 29 14.22 3.09 5.37
C LEU A 29 14.67 1.95 6.31
N GLU A 30 14.42 0.69 5.95
CA GLU A 30 14.82 -0.46 6.76
C GLU A 30 16.34 -0.59 6.87
N GLU A 31 17.07 -0.38 5.77
CA GLU A 31 18.52 -0.36 5.75
C GLU A 31 19.10 0.78 6.62
N ALA A 32 18.52 1.99 6.51
CA ALA A 32 18.92 3.11 7.34
C ALA A 32 18.71 2.83 8.84
N LEU A 33 17.56 2.25 9.20
CA LEU A 33 17.24 1.95 10.59
C LEU A 33 18.13 0.84 11.16
N THR A 34 18.38 -0.24 10.40
CA THR A 34 19.28 -1.33 10.81
C THR A 34 20.71 -0.85 11.06
N ARG A 35 21.27 -0.02 10.18
CA ARG A 35 22.60 0.57 10.39
C ARG A 35 22.66 1.51 11.60
N ILE A 36 21.58 2.22 11.91
CA ILE A 36 21.53 3.04 13.12
C ILE A 36 21.44 2.16 14.38
N THR A 37 20.62 1.11 14.37
CA THR A 37 20.51 0.19 15.51
C THR A 37 21.81 -0.58 15.77
N ASN A 38 22.58 -0.89 14.72
CA ASN A 38 23.89 -1.53 14.82
C ASN A 38 25.00 -0.55 15.26
N ASN A 39 24.69 0.73 15.48
CA ASN A 39 25.63 1.82 15.76
C ASN A 39 26.65 2.12 14.63
N ASP A 40 26.41 1.65 13.40
CA ASP A 40 27.28 1.93 12.25
C ASP A 40 27.17 3.39 11.78
N LEU A 41 25.98 3.98 11.90
CA LEU A 41 25.68 5.33 11.44
C LEU A 41 24.89 6.12 12.48
N SER A 42 25.20 7.41 12.62
CA SER A 42 24.35 8.34 13.37
C SER A 42 23.12 8.73 12.56
N ILE A 43 22.03 9.14 13.23
CA ILE A 43 20.79 9.63 12.60
C ILE A 43 21.09 10.73 11.57
N ASN A 44 22.02 11.64 11.88
CA ASN A 44 22.43 12.71 10.98
C ASN A 44 23.10 12.19 9.70
N LYS A 45 23.98 11.19 9.83
CA LYS A 45 24.70 10.60 8.70
C LYS A 45 23.76 9.76 7.84
N ALA A 46 22.90 8.95 8.45
CA ALA A 46 21.88 8.17 7.77
C ALA A 46 20.89 9.07 7.01
N SER A 47 20.46 10.19 7.61
CA SER A 47 19.57 11.15 6.95
C SER A 47 20.16 11.71 5.65
N LYS A 48 21.46 12.00 5.62
CA LYS A 48 22.16 12.49 4.42
C LYS A 48 22.37 11.39 3.36
N ILE A 49 22.70 10.18 3.78
CA ILE A 49 23.00 9.06 2.86
C ILE A 49 21.72 8.55 2.17
N TYR A 50 20.65 8.37 2.94
CA TYR A 50 19.41 7.75 2.46
C TYR A 50 18.33 8.76 2.05
N ASP A 51 18.61 10.07 2.17
CA ASP A 51 17.66 11.17 1.94
C ASP A 51 16.34 11.02 2.74
N ILE A 52 16.47 10.58 4.00
CA ILE A 52 15.34 10.38 4.90
C ILE A 52 15.34 11.48 5.96
N PRO A 53 14.21 12.18 6.21
CA PRO A 53 14.14 13.18 7.26
C PRO A 53 14.50 12.61 8.64
N LYS A 54 15.29 13.35 9.42
CA LYS A 54 15.71 12.95 10.77
C LYS A 54 14.53 12.66 11.69
N SER A 55 13.45 13.43 11.58
CA SER A 55 12.21 13.23 12.33
C SER A 55 11.58 11.88 12.02
N THR A 56 11.60 11.44 10.75
CA THR A 56 11.13 10.12 10.34
C THR A 56 11.96 9.01 10.98
N LEU A 57 13.30 9.09 10.89
CA LEU A 57 14.19 8.11 11.50
C LEU A 57 14.02 8.06 13.03
N SER A 58 13.98 9.22 13.68
CA SER A 58 13.79 9.32 15.14
C SER A 58 12.45 8.75 15.59
N ASN A 59 11.34 9.04 14.89
CA ASN A 59 10.03 8.50 15.24
C ASN A 59 9.98 6.97 15.14
N LYS A 60 10.71 6.38 14.18
CA LYS A 60 10.79 4.94 13.96
C LYS A 60 11.67 4.25 15.03
N LEU A 61 12.81 4.84 15.36
CA LEU A 61 13.72 4.33 16.39
C LEU A 61 13.10 4.41 17.80
N ASN A 62 12.35 5.48 18.07
CA ASN A 62 11.65 5.67 19.34
C ASN A 62 10.33 4.87 19.43
N ASN A 63 10.06 3.95 18.49
CA ASN A 63 8.85 3.14 18.43
C ASN A 63 7.53 3.93 18.44
N LYS A 64 7.54 5.23 18.11
CA LYS A 64 6.32 6.04 17.96
C LYS A 64 5.48 5.57 16.77
N VAL A 65 6.15 4.97 15.79
CA VAL A 65 5.53 4.38 14.60
C VAL A 65 6.26 3.07 14.22
N PRO A 66 5.54 2.03 13.76
CA PRO A 66 6.15 0.77 13.34
C PRO A 66 7.06 0.99 12.14
N TRP A 67 8.11 0.18 11.97
CA TRP A 67 9.09 0.33 10.89
C TRP A 67 8.45 0.23 9.51
N GLN A 68 7.63 -0.80 9.32
CA GLN A 68 6.72 -0.95 8.21
C GLN A 68 5.37 -0.32 8.57
N ARG A 69 4.94 0.63 7.74
CA ARG A 69 3.67 1.33 7.92
C ARG A 69 2.68 0.85 6.85
N LYS A 70 1.47 0.45 7.27
CA LYS A 70 0.34 0.29 6.34
C LYS A 70 -0.24 1.68 6.03
N MET A 71 -0.67 1.86 4.78
CA MET A 71 -1.32 3.10 4.35
C MET A 71 -2.84 2.91 4.35
N GLY A 72 -3.56 3.92 4.86
CA GLY A 72 -5.02 3.92 4.90
C GLY A 72 -5.60 3.39 6.22
N PRO A 73 -6.93 3.50 6.39
CA PRO A 73 -7.62 3.01 7.57
C PRO A 73 -7.49 1.49 7.71
N LEU A 74 -7.56 1.02 8.95
CA LEU A 74 -7.64 -0.41 9.24
C LEU A 74 -8.89 -1.00 8.58
N THR A 75 -8.68 -2.14 7.92
CA THR A 75 -9.74 -2.93 7.29
C THR A 75 -10.53 -3.66 8.39
N GLN A 76 -11.83 -3.88 8.18
CA GLN A 76 -12.66 -4.62 9.15
C GLN A 76 -12.23 -6.09 9.27
N LEU A 77 -11.62 -6.61 8.20
CA LEU A 77 -10.96 -7.90 8.18
C LEU A 77 -9.48 -7.75 8.51
N THR A 78 -8.94 -8.70 9.26
CA THR A 78 -7.50 -8.82 9.52
C THR A 78 -6.75 -9.18 8.24
N PHE A 79 -5.43 -8.99 8.24
CA PHE A 79 -4.60 -9.33 7.07
C PHE A 79 -4.75 -10.80 6.67
N ASP A 80 -4.81 -11.70 7.64
CA ASP A 80 -4.94 -13.14 7.42
C ASP A 80 -6.32 -13.52 6.88
N GLU A 81 -7.39 -12.88 7.39
CA GLU A 81 -8.75 -13.04 6.87
C GLU A 81 -8.86 -12.58 5.42
N GLU A 82 -8.27 -11.42 5.09
CA GLU A 82 -8.23 -10.92 3.70
C GLU A 82 -7.46 -11.88 2.77
N ASN A 83 -6.38 -12.50 3.24
CA ASN A 83 -5.60 -13.44 2.45
C ASN A 83 -6.38 -14.76 2.24
N LYS A 84 -7.01 -15.30 3.29
CA LYS A 84 -7.90 -16.47 3.16
C LYS A 84 -9.03 -16.23 2.17
N LEU A 85 -9.62 -15.04 2.20
CA LEU A 85 -10.66 -14.64 1.26
C LEU A 85 -10.10 -14.55 -0.19
N ALA A 86 -8.91 -13.97 -0.35
CA ALA A 86 -8.23 -13.91 -1.65
C ALA A 86 -7.90 -15.32 -2.20
N ASP A 87 -7.39 -16.22 -1.36
CA ASP A 87 -7.07 -17.60 -1.72
C ASP A 87 -8.33 -18.39 -2.12
N TRP A 88 -9.43 -18.18 -1.39
CA TRP A 88 -10.72 -18.79 -1.72
C TRP A 88 -11.25 -18.31 -3.09
N ILE A 89 -11.18 -17.00 -3.36
CA ILE A 89 -11.55 -16.42 -4.66
C ILE A 89 -10.70 -17.01 -5.79
N LEU A 90 -9.37 -17.08 -5.60
CA LEU A 90 -8.44 -17.66 -6.58
C LEU A 90 -8.73 -19.15 -6.83
N THR A 91 -8.99 -19.91 -5.78
CA THR A 91 -9.30 -21.34 -5.86
C THR A 91 -10.58 -21.57 -6.65
N LYS A 92 -11.64 -20.79 -6.39
CA LYS A 92 -12.88 -20.82 -7.16
C LYS A 92 -12.68 -20.48 -8.63
N ALA A 93 -11.91 -19.44 -8.93
CA ALA A 93 -11.59 -19.06 -10.30
C ALA A 93 -10.80 -20.16 -11.03
N LYS A 94 -9.83 -20.81 -10.37
CA LYS A 94 -9.07 -21.95 -10.93
C LYS A 94 -9.97 -23.15 -11.26
N LEU A 95 -11.04 -23.36 -10.49
CA LEU A 95 -12.04 -24.41 -10.73
C LEU A 95 -13.02 -24.06 -11.85
N GLY A 96 -12.84 -22.93 -12.55
CA GLY A 96 -13.72 -22.49 -13.64
C GLY A 96 -14.92 -21.65 -13.21
N PHE A 97 -14.99 -21.27 -11.93
CA PHE A 97 -16.08 -20.46 -11.38
C PHE A 97 -15.54 -19.12 -10.89
N PRO A 98 -15.34 -18.12 -11.78
CA PRO A 98 -14.95 -16.79 -11.36
C PRO A 98 -16.04 -16.16 -10.48
N MET A 99 -15.61 -15.52 -9.39
CA MET A 99 -16.52 -15.00 -8.37
C MET A 99 -16.97 -13.58 -8.68
N HIS A 100 -18.28 -13.32 -8.53
CA HIS A 100 -18.83 -11.97 -8.67
C HIS A 100 -18.66 -11.19 -7.35
N PRO A 101 -18.46 -9.85 -7.37
CA PRO A 101 -18.27 -9.05 -6.15
C PRO A 101 -19.37 -9.20 -5.09
N GLU A 102 -20.61 -9.44 -5.51
CA GLU A 102 -21.77 -9.65 -4.64
C GLU A 102 -21.62 -10.88 -3.75
N GLU A 103 -21.11 -11.99 -4.28
CA GLU A 103 -20.84 -13.20 -3.49
C GLU A 103 -19.76 -12.95 -2.43
N VAL A 104 -18.78 -12.10 -2.74
CA VAL A 104 -17.76 -11.66 -1.79
C VAL A 104 -18.37 -10.80 -0.68
N TYR A 105 -19.30 -9.88 -1.01
CA TYR A 105 -19.99 -9.08 0.02
C TYR A 105 -20.78 -9.95 0.97
N ASP A 106 -21.54 -10.92 0.43
CA ASP A 106 -22.41 -11.77 1.21
C ASP A 106 -21.60 -12.69 2.13
N THR A 107 -20.50 -13.25 1.62
CA THR A 107 -19.58 -14.08 2.42
C THR A 107 -18.96 -13.29 3.57
N VAL A 108 -18.51 -12.05 3.31
CA VAL A 108 -17.91 -11.21 4.34
C VAL A 108 -18.96 -10.73 5.34
N GLU A 109 -20.18 -10.43 4.91
CA GLU A 109 -21.28 -10.07 5.81
C GLU A 109 -21.64 -11.23 6.75
N ILE A 110 -21.76 -12.45 6.21
CA ILE A 110 -21.99 -13.67 6.99
C ILE A 110 -20.86 -13.87 8.00
N PHE A 111 -19.60 -13.77 7.54
CA PHE A 111 -18.43 -13.92 8.40
C PHE A 111 -18.42 -12.91 9.56
N LEU A 112 -18.73 -11.64 9.30
CA LEU A 112 -18.75 -10.62 10.34
C LEU A 112 -19.87 -10.83 11.35
N LYS A 113 -21.06 -11.27 10.91
CA LYS A 113 -22.17 -11.63 11.80
C LYS A 113 -21.82 -12.83 12.68
N GLN A 114 -21.18 -13.86 12.12
CA GLN A 114 -20.77 -15.06 12.84
C GLN A 114 -19.71 -14.81 13.90
N ASN A 115 -18.84 -13.82 13.70
CA ASN A 115 -17.78 -13.46 14.65
C ASN A 115 -18.18 -12.34 15.63
N GLU A 116 -19.46 -11.93 15.65
CA GLU A 116 -20.01 -10.88 16.52
C GLU A 116 -19.21 -9.56 16.51
N ARG A 117 -18.55 -9.23 15.39
CA ARG A 117 -17.69 -8.03 15.33
C ARG A 117 -18.52 -6.78 15.04
N GLU A 118 -18.20 -5.71 15.76
CA GLU A 118 -18.73 -4.39 15.44
C GLU A 118 -18.26 -3.95 14.06
N ASN A 119 -19.22 -3.75 13.16
CA ASN A 119 -18.97 -3.47 11.76
C ASN A 119 -19.20 -1.99 11.45
N LYS A 120 -18.18 -1.32 10.91
CA LYS A 120 -18.25 0.08 10.47
C LYS A 120 -18.86 0.26 9.08
N PHE A 121 -19.30 -0.82 8.42
CA PHE A 121 -19.93 -0.75 7.11
C PHE A 121 -21.35 -0.20 7.20
N THR A 122 -21.74 0.61 6.21
CA THR A 122 -23.10 1.14 6.07
C THR A 122 -24.08 -0.01 5.90
N LYS A 123 -25.07 -0.12 6.79
CA LYS A 123 -26.05 -1.23 6.83
C LYS A 123 -25.42 -2.62 7.04
N GLY A 124 -24.20 -2.70 7.57
CA GLY A 124 -23.49 -3.96 7.78
C GLY A 124 -22.93 -4.61 6.51
N ARG A 125 -23.13 -4.01 5.32
CA ARG A 125 -22.72 -4.60 4.05
C ARG A 125 -21.39 -4.01 3.55
N PRO A 126 -20.37 -4.83 3.25
CA PRO A 126 -19.12 -4.35 2.69
C PRO A 126 -19.33 -3.60 1.38
N GLY A 127 -18.62 -2.47 1.20
CA GLY A 127 -18.76 -1.65 0.00
C GLY A 127 -17.81 -2.04 -1.14
N LYS A 128 -18.08 -1.50 -2.34
CA LYS A 128 -17.27 -1.72 -3.56
C LYS A 128 -15.77 -1.52 -3.37
N LYS A 129 -15.40 -0.50 -2.60
CA LYS A 129 -14.00 -0.17 -2.31
C LYS A 129 -13.29 -1.31 -1.57
N MET A 130 -13.99 -2.01 -0.68
CA MET A 130 -13.43 -3.13 0.06
C MET A 130 -13.18 -4.33 -0.88
N ALA A 131 -14.19 -4.74 -1.66
CA ALA A 131 -14.01 -5.82 -2.64
C ALA A 131 -12.89 -5.53 -3.63
N TYR A 132 -12.78 -4.28 -4.13
CA TYR A 132 -11.67 -3.88 -4.99
C TYR A 132 -10.29 -4.16 -4.35
N PHE A 133 -10.11 -3.87 -3.06
CA PHE A 133 -8.85 -4.16 -2.38
C PHE A 133 -8.58 -5.67 -2.27
N VAL A 134 -9.61 -6.49 -2.05
CA VAL A 134 -9.48 -7.96 -2.02
C VAL A 134 -9.12 -8.50 -3.40
N PHE A 135 -9.84 -8.11 -4.45
CA PHE A 135 -9.52 -8.52 -5.83
C PHE A 135 -8.14 -7.99 -6.30
N ALA A 136 -7.72 -6.81 -5.84
CA ALA A 136 -6.37 -6.32 -6.13
C ALA A 136 -5.26 -7.15 -5.44
N LYS A 137 -5.58 -7.93 -4.40
CA LYS A 137 -4.64 -8.88 -3.80
C LYS A 137 -4.55 -10.17 -4.61
N THR A 138 -5.66 -10.68 -5.16
CA THR A 138 -5.65 -11.90 -5.98
C THR A 138 -4.76 -11.75 -7.22
N SER A 139 -4.74 -10.56 -7.83
CA SER A 139 -3.96 -10.28 -9.04
C SER A 139 -2.44 -10.14 -8.81
N ARG A 140 -1.97 -10.03 -7.56
CA ARG A 140 -0.54 -9.88 -7.23
C ARG A 140 0.17 -11.20 -6.93
N SER A 141 -0.59 -12.30 -6.82
CA SER A 141 -0.08 -13.62 -6.46
C SER A 141 0.21 -14.53 -7.66
N ASN A 142 0.15 -13.98 -8.88
CA ASN A 142 0.34 -14.71 -10.13
C ASN A 142 1.54 -14.15 -10.90
#